data_AF-A0A847FMJ4-F1
#
_entry.id   AF-A0A847FMJ4-F1
#
_cell.length_a   1.000
_cell.length_b   1.000
_cell.length_c   1.000
_cell.angle_alpha   90.00
_cell.angle_beta   90.00
_cell.angle_gamma   90.00
#
_symmetry.space_group_name_H-M   'P 1'
#
loop_
_entity.id
_entity.type
_entity.pdbx_description
1 polymer ?
#
loop_
_entity_poly.entity_id
_entity_poly.type
_entity_poly.pdbx_seq_one_letter_code
_entity_poly.pdbx_strand_id
1 'polypeptide(L)' 'MTEPAWQRYLTDYNEGLGLVYERLVLNDFLLALRRQYAIETVLEAPLFGMAGVSGINSVALARAGARVTL' A
#
# COMPACT_ATOMS: atom_id res chain seq x y z
N MET A 1 6.97 23.86 -28.78
CA MET A 1 7.59 23.20 -27.61
C MET A 1 6.71 22.01 -27.28
N THR A 2 7.29 20.81 -27.18
CA THR A 2 6.57 19.59 -26.76
C THR A 2 6.28 19.66 -25.27
N GLU A 3 5.06 19.29 -24.85
CA GLU A 3 4.71 19.23 -23.43
C GLU A 3 5.61 18.23 -22.68
N PRO A 4 6.01 18.53 -21.44
CA PRO A 4 6.71 17.58 -20.58
C PRO A 4 5.90 16.30 -20.36
N ALA A 5 6.55 15.14 -20.51
CA ALA A 5 5.90 13.83 -20.41
C ALA A 5 5.18 13.58 -19.06
N TRP A 6 5.54 14.31 -17.99
CA TRP A 6 4.87 14.20 -16.69
C TRP A 6 3.50 14.88 -16.65
N GLN A 7 3.22 15.86 -17.52
CA GLN A 7 1.95 16.60 -17.49
C GLN A 7 0.76 15.70 -17.80
N ARG A 8 0.95 14.67 -18.65
CA ARG A 8 -0.10 13.68 -18.95
C ARG A 8 -0.59 12.94 -17.71
N TYR A 9 0.26 12.77 -16.70
CA TYR A 9 -0.09 12.08 -15.46
C TYR A 9 -1.00 12.92 -14.53
N LEU A 10 -1.15 14.22 -14.81
CA LEU A 10 -2.13 15.07 -14.11
C LEU A 10 -3.52 15.04 -14.74
N THR A 11 -3.63 14.52 -15.98
CA THR A 11 -4.87 14.54 -16.77
C THR A 11 -5.34 13.13 -17.16
N ASP A 12 -4.46 12.14 -17.16
CA ASP A 12 -4.80 10.73 -17.35
C ASP A 12 -5.06 10.03 -16.01
N TYR A 13 -6.33 10.02 -15.61
CA TYR A 13 -6.79 9.40 -14.37
C TYR A 13 -6.74 7.86 -14.38
N ASN A 14 -6.31 7.23 -15.47
CA ASN A 14 -6.15 5.78 -15.52
C ASN A 14 -4.83 5.31 -14.90
N GLU A 15 -3.85 6.21 -14.78
CA GLU A 15 -2.58 5.87 -14.13
C GLU A 15 -2.80 5.51 -12.67
N GLY A 16 -2.21 4.39 -12.24
CA GLY A 16 -2.29 3.94 -10.85
C GLY A 16 -3.58 3.23 -10.47
N LEU A 17 -4.60 3.10 -11.36
CA LEU A 17 -5.82 2.36 -11.03
C LEU A 17 -5.54 0.90 -10.65
N GLY A 18 -4.63 0.23 -11.36
CA GLY A 18 -4.20 -1.13 -11.03
C GLY A 18 -3.55 -1.21 -9.64
N LEU A 19 -2.64 -0.27 -9.37
CA LEU A 19 -1.94 -0.18 -8.09
C LEU A 19 -2.90 0.10 -6.92
N VAL A 20 -3.89 0.98 -7.13
CA VAL A 20 -4.94 1.27 -6.15
C VAL A 20 -5.76 0.01 -5.87
N TYR A 21 -6.18 -0.71 -6.92
CA TYR A 21 -6.91 -1.95 -6.76
C TYR A 21 -6.11 -2.99 -5.96
N GLU A 22 -4.85 -3.24 -6.33
CA GLU A 22 -3.96 -4.17 -5.63
C GLU A 22 -3.83 -3.79 -4.15
N ARG A 23 -3.70 -2.49 -3.85
CA ARG A 23 -3.60 -2.00 -2.48
C ARG A 23 -4.87 -2.22 -1.67
N LEU A 24 -6.04 -2.03 -2.26
CA LEU A 24 -7.32 -2.27 -1.58
C LEU A 24 -7.46 -3.76 -1.24
N VAL A 25 -7.20 -4.64 -2.21
CA VAL A 25 -7.25 -6.09 -2.00
C VAL A 25 -6.25 -6.55 -0.94
N LEU A 26 -5.01 -6.05 -1.00
CA LEU A 26 -3.98 -6.38 0.00
C LEU A 26 -4.41 -5.96 1.40
N ASN A 27 -4.93 -4.73 1.56
CA ASN A 27 -5.39 -4.25 2.86
C ASN A 27 -6.53 -5.12 3.42
N ASP A 28 -7.52 -5.45 2.60
CA ASP A 28 -8.66 -6.27 3.02
C ASP A 28 -8.20 -7.65 3.49
N PHE A 29 -7.29 -8.27 2.73
CA PHE A 29 -6.68 -9.55 3.08
C PHE A 29 -5.92 -9.49 4.41
N LEU A 30 -5.03 -8.51 4.58
CA LEU A 30 -4.22 -8.37 5.80
C LEU A 30 -5.08 -8.06 7.02
N LEU A 31 -6.11 -7.21 6.88
CA LEU A 31 -7.05 -6.92 7.97
C LEU A 31 -7.90 -8.15 8.32
N ALA A 32 -8.28 -8.97 7.34
CA ALA A 32 -8.97 -10.23 7.60
C ALA A 32 -8.09 -11.20 8.39
N LEU A 33 -6.83 -11.39 7.96
CA LEU A 33 -5.84 -12.20 8.69
C LEU A 33 -5.65 -11.71 10.13
N ARG A 34 -5.49 -10.39 10.32
CA ARG A 34 -5.34 -9.81 11.65
C ARG A 34 -6.52 -10.17 12.55
N ARG A 35 -7.75 -10.04 12.07
CA ARG A 35 -8.96 -10.37 12.85
C ARG A 35 -9.03 -11.86 13.16
N GLN A 36 -8.70 -12.71 12.19
CA GLN A 36 -8.79 -14.17 12.33
C GLN A 36 -7.77 -14.72 13.33
N TYR A 37 -6.54 -14.19 13.32
CA TYR A 37 -5.43 -14.71 14.10
C TYR A 37 -4.97 -13.80 15.25
N ALA A 38 -5.72 -12.73 15.52
CA ALA A 38 -5.38 -11.72 16.53
C ALA A 38 -3.93 -11.19 16.37
N ILE A 39 -3.54 -10.81 15.16
CA ILE A 39 -2.16 -10.36 14.88
C ILE A 39 -1.93 -8.99 15.54
N GLU A 40 -1.02 -8.96 16.51
CA GLU A 40 -0.66 -7.74 17.25
C GLU A 40 0.66 -7.12 16.80
N THR A 41 1.55 -7.89 16.18
CA THR A 41 2.88 -7.44 15.78
C THR A 41 3.20 -7.85 14.36
N VAL A 42 3.78 -6.94 13.58
CA VAL A 42 4.08 -7.13 12.16
C VAL A 42 5.51 -6.70 11.89
N LEU A 43 6.25 -7.49 11.13
CA LEU A 43 7.53 -7.10 10.53
C LEU A 43 7.32 -6.95 9.02
N GLU A 44 7.56 -5.77 8.47
CA GLU A 44 7.58 -5.54 7.03
C GLU A 44 9.02 -5.61 6.52
N ALA A 45 9.38 -6.75 5.92
CA ALA A 45 10.66 -6.94 5.26
C ALA A 45 10.44 -7.78 3.99
N PRO A 46 11.00 -7.39 2.83
CA PRO A 46 11.84 -6.21 2.58
C PRO A 46 11.09 -4.88 2.69
N LEU A 47 11.81 -3.81 3.05
CA LEU A 47 11.25 -2.51 3.41
C LEU A 47 10.52 -1.80 2.26
N PHE A 48 11.02 -1.90 1.03
CA PHE A 48 10.42 -1.23 -0.11
C PHE A 48 9.15 -1.96 -0.56
N GLY A 49 8.01 -1.42 -0.16
CA GLY A 49 6.71 -1.97 -0.49
C GLY A 49 6.18 -1.50 -1.85
N MET A 50 4.87 -1.55 -2.00
CA MET A 50 4.17 -1.16 -3.22
C MET A 50 4.55 0.27 -3.68
N ALA A 51 4.81 0.44 -4.97
CA ALA A 51 5.31 1.70 -5.56
C ALA A 51 6.67 2.19 -5.01
N GLY A 52 7.44 1.32 -4.33
CA GLY A 52 8.73 1.68 -3.73
C GLY A 52 8.60 2.50 -2.44
N VAL A 53 7.39 2.61 -1.87
CA VAL A 53 7.17 3.37 -0.63
C VAL A 53 7.39 2.47 0.58
N SER A 54 8.29 2.88 1.46
CA SER A 54 8.63 2.13 2.66
C SER A 54 7.45 2.02 3.63
N GLY A 55 7.17 0.81 4.12
CA GLY A 55 6.13 0.57 5.13
C GLY A 55 4.70 0.67 4.61
N ILE A 56 4.52 0.84 3.29
CA ILE A 56 3.22 1.17 2.70
C ILE A 56 2.21 0.03 2.81
N ASN A 57 2.69 -1.21 2.86
CA ASN A 57 1.88 -2.42 2.91
C ASN A 57 1.28 -2.62 4.31
N SER A 58 1.99 -2.20 5.36
CA SER A 58 1.55 -2.37 6.75
C SER A 58 0.76 -1.19 7.32
N VAL A 59 0.55 -0.10 6.56
CA VAL A 59 -0.19 1.08 7.04
C VAL A 59 -1.58 0.72 7.57
N ALA A 60 -2.31 -0.17 6.88
CA ALA A 60 -3.64 -0.59 7.32
C ALA A 60 -3.58 -1.37 8.64
N LEU A 61 -2.57 -2.22 8.82
CA LEU A 61 -2.34 -2.98 10.04
C LEU A 61 -1.95 -2.05 11.21
N ALA A 62 -1.06 -1.08 10.97
CA ALA A 62 -0.70 -0.06 11.96
C ALA A 62 -1.91 0.75 12.42
N ARG A 63 -2.75 1.21 11.48
CA ARG A 63 -4.01 1.91 11.79
C ARG A 63 -5.01 1.05 12.55
N ALA A 64 -4.99 -0.26 12.31
CA ALA A 64 -5.80 -1.23 13.03
C ALA A 64 -5.22 -1.57 14.43
N GLY A 65 -4.08 -1.00 14.82
CA GLY A 65 -3.47 -1.15 16.14
C GLY A 65 -2.37 -2.21 16.23
N ALA A 66 -1.96 -2.82 15.11
CA ALA A 66 -0.79 -3.69 15.12
C ALA A 66 0.50 -2.87 15.27
N ARG A 67 1.45 -3.36 16.06
CA ARG A 67 2.78 -2.78 16.20
C ARG A 67 3.66 -3.22 15.04
N VAL A 68 3.93 -2.29 14.13
CA VAL A 68 4.73 -2.54 12.92
C VAL A 68 6.20 -2.20 13.17
N THR A 69 7.08 -3.11 12.76
CA THR A 69 8.51 -2.89 12.60
C THR A 69 8.84 -2.91 11.11
N LEU A 70 9.69 -1.98 10.68
CA LEU A 70 10.15 -1.79 9.31
C LEU A 70 11.64 -2.13 9.19
#